data_AF-A0A192A4F9-F1
#
_entry.id   AF-A0A192A4F9-F1
#
_cell.length_a   1.000
_cell.length_b   1.000
_cell.length_c   1.000
_cell.angle_alpha   90.00
_cell.angle_beta   90.00
_cell.angle_gamma   90.00
#
_symmetry.space_group_name_H-M   'P 1'
#
loop_
_entity.id
_entity.type
_entity.pdbx_description
1 polymer ?
#
loop_
_entity_poly.entity_id
_entity_poly.type
_entity_poly.pdbx_seq_one_letter_code
_entity_poly.pdbx_strand_id
1 'polypeptide(L)'
;MTLEDIRSALLGNWTSIAPEVRPSAQKNPDGTLKPFYLRRDFTVLPGDRFELAVTNFVDPYGQVPLARIFIRGHMFWQGEHPIAPGAQKVDFIADEAYEVTPLQPGFADVLNQIAAQGYAKWESGQTQSIFGKSFAPFGLAAGKHFMEYDLVYLAHGLLFWGARNVDGRGFDTEQNRPTNLQIPLARR
;
A
#
# COMPACT_ATOMS: atom_id res chain seq x y z
N MET A 1 13.88 -16.39 -14.81
CA MET A 1 12.89 -15.61 -15.57
C MET A 1 13.55 -14.30 -15.95
N THR A 2 13.37 -13.85 -17.19
CA THR A 2 13.77 -12.50 -17.61
C THR A 2 12.82 -11.46 -17.02
N LEU A 3 13.18 -10.18 -17.07
CA LEU A 3 12.26 -9.10 -16.67
C LEU A 3 10.98 -9.10 -17.52
N GLU A 4 11.07 -9.40 -18.81
CA GLU A 4 9.92 -9.47 -19.70
C GLU A 4 8.96 -10.62 -19.33
N ASP A 5 9.52 -11.78 -18.95
CA ASP A 5 8.73 -12.90 -18.44
C ASP A 5 8.01 -12.51 -17.14
N ILE A 6 8.69 -11.80 -16.23
CA ILE A 6 8.12 -11.33 -14.97
C ILE A 6 6.97 -10.35 -15.25
N ARG A 7 7.19 -9.35 -16.10
CA ARG A 7 6.17 -8.35 -16.47
C ARG A 7 4.95 -9.02 -17.08
N SER A 8 5.14 -9.97 -17.98
CA SER A 8 4.07 -10.73 -18.62
C SER A 8 3.30 -11.60 -17.61
N ALA A 9 4.01 -12.32 -16.74
CA ALA A 9 3.42 -13.19 -15.73
C ALA A 9 2.65 -12.42 -14.64
N LEU A 10 3.02 -11.15 -14.41
CA LEU A 10 2.41 -10.30 -13.40
C LEU A 10 1.03 -9.75 -13.82
N LEU A 11 0.73 -9.67 -15.12
CA LEU A 11 -0.53 -9.10 -15.62
C LEU A 11 -1.77 -9.79 -15.03
N GLY A 12 -2.72 -9.00 -14.54
CA GLY A 12 -3.96 -9.49 -13.94
C GLY A 12 -4.07 -9.19 -12.45
N ASN A 13 -4.94 -9.95 -11.78
CA ASN A 13 -5.42 -9.65 -10.43
C ASN A 13 -4.75 -10.54 -9.38
N TRP A 14 -4.36 -9.94 -8.27
CA TRP A 14 -3.68 -10.58 -7.14
C TRP A 14 -4.31 -10.10 -5.83
N THR A 15 -4.55 -11.01 -4.89
CA THR A 15 -5.19 -10.67 -3.61
C THR A 15 -4.44 -11.30 -2.43
N SER A 16 -4.37 -10.61 -1.29
CA SER A 16 -3.71 -11.13 -0.09
C SER A 16 -4.36 -12.44 0.35
N ILE A 17 -3.53 -13.45 0.61
CA ILE A 17 -4.02 -14.75 1.08
C ILE A 17 -4.46 -14.73 2.55
N ALA A 18 -3.99 -13.74 3.32
CA ALA A 18 -4.31 -13.53 4.73
C ALA A 18 -4.12 -12.05 5.10
N PRO A 19 -4.65 -11.59 6.25
CA PRO A 19 -4.31 -10.27 6.79
C PRO A 19 -2.80 -10.12 7.01
N GLU A 20 -2.23 -9.02 6.51
CA GLU A 20 -0.86 -8.60 6.71
C GLU A 20 -0.73 -7.77 7.98
N VAL A 21 0.40 -7.87 8.67
CA VAL A 21 0.78 -6.96 9.76
C VAL A 21 1.84 -5.99 9.27
N ARG A 22 1.67 -4.70 9.59
CA ARG A 22 2.66 -3.65 9.34
C ARG A 22 2.99 -2.94 10.66
N PRO A 23 4.28 -2.90 11.06
CA PRO A 23 4.73 -2.02 12.12
C PRO A 23 4.40 -0.56 11.81
N SER A 24 4.05 0.18 12.85
CA SER A 24 3.86 1.63 12.80
C SER A 24 5.10 2.35 13.30
N ALA A 25 5.48 3.43 12.63
CA ALA A 25 6.49 4.36 13.14
C ALA A 25 6.01 5.09 14.40
N GLN A 26 4.69 5.24 14.56
CA GLN A 26 4.06 5.78 15.76
C GLN A 26 3.80 4.66 16.78
N LYS A 27 4.18 4.91 18.03
CA LYS A 27 3.85 4.06 19.17
C LYS A 27 2.63 4.58 19.91
N ASN A 28 2.01 3.74 20.73
CA ASN A 28 1.00 4.20 21.68
C ASN A 28 1.65 5.13 22.74
N PRO A 29 0.85 5.97 23.44
CA PRO A 29 1.37 6.86 24.49
C PRO A 29 2.12 6.13 25.61
N ASP A 30 1.77 4.87 25.87
CA ASP A 30 2.43 3.99 26.85
C ASP A 30 3.71 3.30 26.31
N GLY A 31 4.12 3.63 25.08
CA GLY A 31 5.29 3.07 24.41
C GLY A 31 5.08 1.71 23.74
N THR A 32 3.89 1.11 23.84
CA THR A 32 3.57 -0.15 23.17
C THR A 32 3.47 0.01 21.65
N LEU A 33 3.72 -1.07 20.92
CA LEU A 33 3.60 -1.09 19.46
C LEU A 33 2.14 -0.96 19.03
N LYS A 34 1.92 -0.20 17.96
CA LYS A 34 0.60 -0.01 17.35
C LYS A 34 0.62 -0.59 15.93
N PRO A 35 0.45 -1.91 15.72
CA PRO A 35 0.46 -2.49 14.39
C PRO A 35 -0.75 -2.03 13.56
N PHE A 36 -0.58 -2.03 12.24
CA PHE A 36 -1.67 -1.93 11.27
C PHE A 36 -1.91 -3.30 10.65
N TYR A 37 -3.17 -3.63 10.43
CA TYR A 37 -3.57 -4.86 9.74
C TYR A 37 -4.21 -4.50 8.40
N LEU A 38 -3.86 -5.22 7.33
CA LEU A 38 -4.43 -4.93 6.02
C LEU A 38 -4.53 -6.13 5.10
N ARG A 39 -5.31 -5.97 4.05
CA ARG A 39 -5.30 -6.82 2.85
C ARG A 39 -5.17 -5.96 1.61
N ARG A 40 -4.59 -6.52 0.57
CA ARG A 40 -4.37 -5.87 -0.72
C ARG A 40 -5.13 -6.61 -1.81
N ASP A 41 -5.77 -5.85 -2.68
CA ASP A 41 -6.21 -6.30 -3.99
C ASP A 41 -5.43 -5.47 -5.02
N PHE A 42 -4.54 -6.15 -5.75
CA PHE A 42 -3.59 -5.53 -6.66
C PHE A 42 -3.83 -6.03 -8.07
N THR A 43 -3.93 -5.10 -9.02
CA THR A 43 -4.10 -5.41 -10.44
C THR A 43 -2.96 -4.79 -11.22
N VAL A 44 -2.28 -5.60 -12.02
CA VAL A 44 -1.31 -5.11 -13.00
C VAL A 44 -1.94 -5.08 -14.37
N LEU A 45 -1.90 -3.90 -14.95
CA LEU A 45 -2.45 -3.56 -16.25
C LEU A 45 -1.31 -3.45 -17.29
N PRO A 46 -1.62 -3.56 -18.59
CA PRO A 46 -0.63 -3.30 -19.63
C PRO A 46 0.01 -1.91 -19.50
N GLY A 47 1.27 -1.79 -19.93
CA GLY A 47 2.03 -0.53 -19.88
C GLY A 47 2.53 -0.16 -18.49
N ASP A 48 2.85 -1.15 -17.65
CA ASP A 48 3.31 -0.98 -16.26
C ASP A 48 2.34 -0.19 -15.36
N ARG A 49 1.07 -0.15 -15.75
CA ARG A 49 0.04 0.49 -14.94
C ARG A 49 -0.42 -0.45 -13.83
N PHE A 50 -0.82 0.11 -12.70
CA PHE A 50 -1.34 -0.66 -11.61
C PHE A 50 -2.54 0.00 -10.92
N GLU A 51 -3.35 -0.85 -10.30
CA GLU A 51 -4.38 -0.47 -9.35
C GLU A 51 -4.13 -1.25 -8.05
N LEU A 52 -4.19 -0.57 -6.91
CA LEU A 52 -4.06 -1.20 -5.60
C LEU A 52 -5.18 -0.69 -4.70
N ALA A 53 -6.03 -1.60 -4.24
CA ALA A 53 -6.90 -1.37 -3.11
C ALA A 53 -6.27 -1.96 -1.84
N VAL A 54 -6.12 -1.14 -0.80
CA VAL A 54 -5.69 -1.57 0.53
C VAL A 54 -6.86 -1.40 1.48
N THR A 55 -7.34 -2.50 2.06
CA THR A 55 -8.32 -2.45 3.15
C THR A 55 -7.59 -2.61 4.46
N ASN A 56 -7.67 -1.61 5.34
CA ASN A 56 -7.12 -1.64 6.68
C ASN A 56 -8.15 -2.17 7.67
N PHE A 57 -7.68 -2.86 8.71
CA PHE A 57 -8.50 -3.48 9.75
C PHE A 57 -8.00 -3.08 11.13
N VAL A 58 -8.89 -3.08 12.13
CA VAL A 58 -8.52 -2.84 13.53
C VAL A 58 -8.08 -4.11 14.27
N ASP A 59 -8.33 -5.28 13.69
CA ASP A 59 -8.04 -6.59 14.29
C ASP A 59 -7.12 -7.44 13.41
N PRO A 60 -6.33 -8.35 14.01
CA PRO A 60 -5.38 -9.18 13.28
C PRO A 60 -6.02 -10.24 12.37
N TYR A 61 -7.31 -10.52 12.53
CA TYR A 61 -8.03 -11.51 11.72
C TYR A 61 -8.70 -10.88 10.49
N GLY A 62 -8.67 -9.55 10.37
CA GLY A 62 -9.25 -8.82 9.26
C GLY A 62 -10.78 -8.89 9.23
N GLN A 63 -11.42 -8.85 10.39
CA GLN A 63 -12.88 -8.94 10.52
C GLN A 63 -13.56 -7.57 10.52
N VAL A 64 -12.91 -6.56 11.07
CA VAL A 64 -13.48 -5.22 11.26
C VAL A 64 -12.73 -4.24 10.36
N PRO A 65 -13.23 -3.99 9.14
CA PRO A 65 -12.61 -3.07 8.21
C PRO A 65 -12.76 -1.63 8.72
N LEU A 66 -11.67 -0.87 8.64
CA LEU A 66 -11.55 0.50 9.15
C LEU A 66 -11.64 1.54 8.02
N ALA A 67 -10.86 1.32 6.97
CA ALA A 67 -10.76 2.22 5.83
C ALA A 67 -10.27 1.45 4.60
N ARG A 68 -10.73 1.87 3.43
CA ARG A 68 -10.21 1.43 2.14
C ARG A 68 -9.44 2.57 1.50
N ILE A 69 -8.25 2.26 1.00
CA ILE A 69 -7.43 3.15 0.19
C ILE A 69 -7.42 2.56 -1.21
N PHE A 70 -7.60 3.40 -2.23
CA PHE A 70 -7.40 3.00 -3.62
C PHE A 70 -6.36 3.91 -4.25
N ILE A 71 -5.34 3.32 -4.87
CA ILE A 71 -4.32 4.04 -5.61
C ILE A 71 -4.17 3.47 -7.01
N ARG A 72 -3.85 4.35 -7.96
CA ARG A 72 -3.57 4.01 -9.35
C ARG A 72 -2.38 4.79 -9.86
N GLY A 73 -1.56 4.14 -10.66
CA GLY A 73 -0.46 4.80 -11.36
C GLY A 73 0.47 3.82 -12.07
N HIS A 74 1.77 4.09 -12.02
CA HIS A 74 2.78 3.39 -12.83
C HIS A 74 3.88 2.73 -11.98
N MET A 75 4.36 1.59 -12.47
CA MET A 75 5.49 0.83 -11.95
C MET A 75 6.75 1.17 -12.74
N PHE A 76 7.85 1.47 -12.05
CA PHE A 76 9.15 1.71 -12.67
C PHE A 76 10.15 0.64 -12.22
N TRP A 77 10.65 -0.15 -13.16
CA TRP A 77 11.55 -1.27 -12.90
C TRP A 77 13.00 -0.79 -12.78
N GLN A 78 13.60 -0.95 -11.60
CA GLN A 78 14.94 -0.41 -11.26
C GLN A 78 16.04 -1.49 -11.24
N GLY A 79 15.77 -2.66 -11.85
CA GLY A 79 16.66 -3.81 -11.90
C GLY A 79 16.52 -4.74 -10.71
N GLU A 80 17.50 -5.63 -10.52
CA GLU A 80 17.41 -6.71 -9.53
C GLU A 80 17.38 -6.21 -8.08
N HIS A 81 16.61 -6.91 -7.24
CA HIS A 81 16.60 -6.72 -5.80
C HIS A 81 17.41 -7.84 -5.13
N PRO A 82 18.32 -7.54 -4.19
CA PRO A 82 19.21 -8.55 -3.58
C PRO A 82 18.52 -9.51 -2.60
N ILE A 83 17.19 -9.44 -2.43
CA ILE A 83 16.48 -10.21 -1.40
C ILE A 83 16.38 -11.70 -1.77
N ALA A 84 16.24 -11.96 -3.07
CA ALA A 84 16.12 -13.30 -3.63
C ALA A 84 16.42 -13.22 -5.14
N PRO A 85 17.02 -14.27 -5.73
CA PRO A 85 17.19 -14.35 -7.18
C PRO A 85 15.87 -14.16 -7.93
N GLY A 86 15.85 -13.24 -8.90
CA GLY A 86 14.67 -12.91 -9.70
C GLY A 86 13.75 -11.84 -9.09
N ALA A 87 13.95 -11.44 -7.84
CA ALA A 87 13.26 -10.26 -7.29
C ALA A 87 13.72 -8.99 -8.02
N GLN A 88 12.80 -8.07 -8.27
CA GLN A 88 13.06 -6.80 -8.97
C GLN A 88 12.75 -5.64 -8.04
N LYS A 89 13.61 -4.63 -8.02
CA LYS A 89 13.31 -3.31 -7.44
C LYS A 89 12.26 -2.64 -8.32
N VAL A 90 11.20 -2.16 -7.69
CA VAL A 90 10.12 -1.45 -8.38
C VAL A 90 9.75 -0.21 -7.61
N ASP A 91 9.66 0.91 -8.31
CA ASP A 91 9.07 2.12 -7.75
C ASP A 91 7.61 2.20 -8.16
N PHE A 92 6.73 2.24 -7.18
CA PHE A 92 5.30 2.41 -7.40
C PHE A 92 4.95 3.88 -7.22
N ILE A 93 4.51 4.54 -8.29
CA ILE A 93 4.11 5.94 -8.25
C ILE A 93 2.60 6.03 -8.46
N ALA A 94 1.88 6.60 -7.49
CA ALA A 94 0.45 6.87 -7.62
C ALA A 94 0.23 8.23 -8.31
N ASP A 95 0.35 8.22 -9.64
CA ASP A 95 0.24 9.39 -10.52
C ASP A 95 -1.09 9.48 -11.30
N GLU A 96 -2.04 8.56 -11.06
CA GLU A 96 -3.36 8.60 -11.70
C GLU A 96 -4.52 8.77 -10.70
N ALA A 97 -4.48 8.10 -9.54
CA ALA A 97 -5.53 8.22 -8.53
C ALA A 97 -5.01 7.92 -7.12
N TYR A 98 -5.61 8.59 -6.14
CA TYR A 98 -5.47 8.28 -4.73
C TYR A 98 -6.78 8.66 -4.02
N GLU A 99 -7.47 7.64 -3.50
CA GLU A 99 -8.78 7.76 -2.87
C GLU A 99 -8.81 7.10 -1.50
N VAL A 100 -9.65 7.63 -0.62
CA VAL A 100 -9.91 7.10 0.72
C VAL A 100 -11.40 6.95 0.92
N THR A 101 -11.80 5.79 1.43
CA THR A 101 -13.15 5.48 1.89
C THR A 101 -13.08 5.11 3.37
N PRO A 102 -13.57 5.94 4.29
CA PRO A 102 -13.76 5.54 5.68
C PRO A 102 -14.81 4.42 5.72
N LEU A 103 -14.57 3.34 6.46
CA LEU A 103 -15.53 2.22 6.57
C LEU A 103 -16.18 2.15 7.95
N GLN A 104 -15.74 2.98 8.89
CA GLN A 104 -16.30 3.11 10.23
C GLN A 104 -16.62 4.57 10.55
N PRO A 105 -17.78 4.87 11.17
CA PRO A 105 -18.14 6.23 11.59
C PRO A 105 -17.05 6.91 12.43
N GLY A 106 -16.50 6.19 13.42
CA GLY A 106 -15.45 6.75 14.27
C GLY A 106 -14.16 7.13 13.52
N PHE A 107 -13.84 6.46 12.41
CA PHE A 107 -12.71 6.86 11.57
C PHE A 107 -13.04 8.10 10.73
N ALA A 108 -14.26 8.20 10.22
CA ALA A 108 -14.73 9.42 9.55
C ALA A 108 -14.70 10.63 10.49
N ASP A 109 -15.09 10.46 11.77
CA ASP A 109 -15.02 11.51 12.78
C ASP A 109 -13.57 11.97 13.04
N VAL A 110 -12.62 11.05 13.13
CA VAL A 110 -11.19 11.37 13.23
C VAL A 110 -10.73 12.16 12.01
N LEU A 111 -11.08 11.75 10.79
CA LEU A 111 -10.72 12.47 9.57
C LEU A 111 -11.34 13.87 9.52
N ASN A 112 -12.56 14.04 10.01
CA ASN A 112 -13.18 15.37 10.14
C ASN A 112 -12.46 16.28 11.15
N GLN A 113 -11.62 15.75 12.04
CA GLN A 113 -10.79 16.54 12.94
C GLN A 113 -9.42 16.87 12.34
N ILE A 114 -8.79 15.91 11.65
CA ILE A 114 -7.38 16.01 11.24
C ILE A 114 -7.16 16.24 9.74
N ALA A 115 -8.20 16.09 8.92
CA ALA A 115 -8.14 16.13 7.46
C ALA A 115 -9.41 16.76 6.84
N ALA A 116 -10.01 17.77 7.50
CA ALA A 116 -11.20 18.45 6.99
C ALA A 116 -10.90 19.51 5.91
N GLN A 117 -9.76 20.20 6.01
CA GLN A 117 -9.46 21.30 5.11
C GLN A 117 -9.19 20.79 3.68
N GLY A 118 -9.95 21.29 2.71
CA GLY A 118 -9.81 20.91 1.29
C GLY A 118 -10.58 19.63 0.89
N TYR A 119 -11.40 19.11 1.79
CA TYR A 119 -12.23 17.92 1.59
C TYR A 119 -13.70 18.22 1.88
N ALA A 120 -14.59 17.44 1.28
CA ALA A 120 -15.97 17.39 1.77
C ALA A 120 -15.96 16.73 3.16
N LYS A 121 -17.06 16.88 3.90
CA LYS A 121 -17.24 16.18 5.17
C LYS A 121 -17.01 14.67 4.96
N TRP A 122 -16.16 14.08 5.78
CA TRP A 122 -15.90 12.65 5.75
C TRP A 122 -17.10 11.91 6.34
N GLU A 123 -17.56 10.90 5.60
CA GLU A 123 -18.69 10.05 5.99
C GLU A 123 -18.34 8.59 5.73
N SER A 124 -18.84 7.70 6.59
CA SER A 124 -18.62 6.26 6.44
C SER A 124 -19.23 5.76 5.13
N GLY A 125 -18.46 4.98 4.37
CA GLY A 125 -18.82 4.46 3.05
C GLY A 125 -18.63 5.44 1.90
N GLN A 126 -18.38 6.72 2.16
CA GLN A 126 -18.21 7.72 1.11
C GLN A 126 -16.74 7.86 0.72
N THR A 127 -16.45 7.72 -0.57
CA THR A 127 -15.10 7.81 -1.11
C THR A 127 -14.78 9.25 -1.46
N GLN A 128 -13.58 9.71 -1.11
CA GLN A 128 -13.07 10.99 -1.56
C GLN A 128 -11.67 10.85 -2.14
N SER A 129 -11.41 11.61 -3.20
CA SER A 129 -10.07 11.73 -3.78
C SER A 129 -9.19 12.66 -2.93
N ILE A 130 -8.05 12.12 -2.53
CA ILE A 130 -6.93 12.83 -1.89
C ILE A 130 -5.79 13.10 -2.88
N PHE A 131 -5.97 12.72 -4.15
CA PHE A 131 -4.97 12.87 -5.20
C PHE A 131 -4.52 14.33 -5.37
N GLY A 132 -3.21 14.55 -5.34
CA GLY A 132 -2.59 15.87 -5.46
C GLY A 132 -2.83 16.82 -4.27
N LYS A 133 -3.51 16.37 -3.23
CA LYS A 133 -3.86 17.17 -2.04
C LYS A 133 -3.00 16.76 -0.84
N SER A 134 -2.88 17.66 0.12
CA SER A 134 -2.30 17.31 1.43
C SER A 134 -3.22 16.35 2.18
N PHE A 135 -2.65 15.32 2.79
CA PHE A 135 -3.39 14.37 3.61
C PHE A 135 -2.50 13.85 4.74
N ALA A 136 -2.56 14.54 5.88
CA ALA A 136 -1.70 14.30 7.03
C ALA A 136 -1.70 12.85 7.55
N PRO A 137 -2.83 12.10 7.58
CA PRO A 137 -2.83 10.71 8.04
C PRO A 137 -1.86 9.79 7.28
N PHE A 138 -1.55 10.11 6.02
CA PHE A 138 -0.59 9.38 5.18
C PHE A 138 0.66 10.20 4.85
N GLY A 139 0.89 11.32 5.54
CA GLY A 139 2.06 12.18 5.31
C GLY A 139 2.14 12.79 3.91
N LEU A 140 1.01 12.90 3.19
CA LEU A 140 1.00 13.44 1.84
C LEU A 140 1.05 14.97 1.87
N ALA A 141 1.87 15.54 1.00
CA ALA A 141 1.96 16.97 0.73
C ALA A 141 1.38 17.27 -0.66
N ALA A 142 0.63 18.37 -0.78
CA ALA A 142 0.07 18.80 -2.04
C ALA A 142 1.14 18.95 -3.15
N GLY A 143 0.77 18.58 -4.38
CA GLY A 143 1.65 18.66 -5.54
C GLY A 143 2.75 17.59 -5.63
N LYS A 144 2.78 16.61 -4.71
CA LYS A 144 3.67 15.45 -4.79
C LYS A 144 2.87 14.17 -4.95
N HIS A 145 3.29 13.30 -5.89
CA HIS A 145 2.75 11.96 -5.98
C HIS A 145 3.28 11.10 -4.83
N PHE A 146 2.44 10.20 -4.34
CA PHE A 146 2.88 9.13 -3.46
C PHE A 146 3.78 8.18 -4.25
N MET A 147 4.91 7.81 -3.66
CA MET A 147 5.89 6.91 -4.23
C MET A 147 6.35 5.93 -3.16
N GLU A 148 6.42 4.64 -3.52
CA GLU A 148 7.08 3.62 -2.70
C GLU A 148 8.19 2.92 -3.48
N TYR A 149 9.39 2.91 -2.89
CA TYR A 149 10.56 2.13 -3.32
C TYR A 149 10.42 0.71 -2.78
N ASP A 150 9.73 -0.18 -3.49
CA ASP A 150 9.44 -1.55 -3.06
C ASP A 150 10.13 -2.56 -4.01
N LEU A 151 9.60 -3.77 -4.06
CA LEU A 151 10.02 -4.85 -4.91
C LEU A 151 8.83 -5.65 -5.44
N VAL A 152 9.07 -6.35 -6.55
CA VAL A 152 8.21 -7.43 -7.05
C VAL A 152 9.03 -8.71 -7.08
N TYR A 153 8.48 -9.76 -6.47
CA TYR A 153 9.05 -11.10 -6.56
C TYR A 153 7.94 -12.12 -6.83
N LEU A 154 7.98 -12.75 -8.00
CA LEU A 154 7.08 -13.84 -8.38
C LEU A 154 7.77 -15.18 -8.11
N ALA A 155 7.19 -15.98 -7.23
CA ALA A 155 7.70 -17.32 -6.92
C ALA A 155 6.56 -18.26 -6.54
N HIS A 156 6.61 -19.51 -7.03
CA HIS A 156 5.62 -20.55 -6.71
C HIS A 156 4.16 -20.14 -7.00
N GLY A 157 3.92 -19.33 -8.03
CA GLY A 157 2.59 -18.81 -8.38
C GLY A 157 2.05 -17.73 -7.42
N LEU A 158 2.91 -17.21 -6.54
CA LEU A 158 2.59 -16.17 -5.57
C LEU A 158 3.38 -14.88 -5.88
N LEU A 159 2.76 -13.74 -5.58
CA LEU A 159 3.35 -12.42 -5.71
C LEU A 159 3.74 -11.87 -4.34
N PHE A 160 5.04 -11.67 -4.14
CA PHE A 160 5.60 -11.08 -2.93
C PHE A 160 6.00 -9.63 -3.17
N TRP A 161 5.70 -8.80 -2.18
CA TRP A 161 6.21 -7.43 -2.02
C TRP A 161 7.01 -7.35 -0.72
N GLY A 162 7.58 -6.18 -0.43
CA GLY A 162 8.26 -5.89 0.81
C GLY A 162 7.40 -5.92 2.06
N ALA A 163 7.94 -6.53 3.12
CA ALA A 163 7.46 -6.28 4.47
C ALA A 163 7.98 -4.93 4.97
N ARG A 164 7.10 -4.16 5.62
CA ARG A 164 7.46 -2.88 6.22
C ARG A 164 8.61 -3.06 7.21
N ASN A 165 9.52 -2.08 7.28
CA ASN A 165 10.65 -2.12 8.21
C ASN A 165 10.17 -2.32 9.65
N VAL A 166 10.93 -3.07 10.45
CA VAL A 166 10.55 -3.44 11.83
C VAL A 166 10.34 -2.24 12.76
N ASP A 167 10.99 -1.12 12.45
CA ASP A 167 10.85 0.16 13.15
C ASP A 167 9.70 1.03 12.60
N GLY A 168 8.94 0.53 11.62
CA GLY A 168 7.81 1.20 11.01
C GLY A 168 8.17 2.17 9.87
N ARG A 169 9.45 2.37 9.57
CA ARG A 169 9.88 3.21 8.43
C ARG A 169 9.25 2.72 7.13
N GLY A 170 8.81 3.69 6.33
CA GLY A 170 8.26 3.43 5.01
C GLY A 170 9.30 3.22 3.95
N PHE A 171 8.81 2.98 2.75
CA PHE A 171 9.62 2.78 1.55
C PHE A 171 9.72 4.09 0.79
N ASP A 172 10.01 5.18 1.51
CA ASP A 172 9.99 6.56 1.00
C ASP A 172 11.32 7.00 0.36
N THR A 173 12.37 6.18 0.51
CA THR A 173 13.69 6.37 -0.11
C THR A 173 14.27 5.04 -0.59
N GLU A 174 15.23 5.10 -1.52
CA GLU A 174 15.98 3.91 -1.98
C GLU A 174 16.63 3.14 -0.81
N GLN A 175 17.16 3.86 0.19
CA GLN A 175 17.82 3.26 1.35
C GLN A 175 16.84 2.55 2.28
N ASN A 176 15.55 2.90 2.21
CA ASN A 176 14.50 2.26 3.00
C ASN A 176 13.81 1.11 2.26
N ARG A 177 14.29 0.69 1.08
CA ARG A 177 13.76 -0.48 0.37
C ARG A 177 13.66 -1.69 1.31
N PRO A 178 12.62 -2.52 1.15
CA PRO A 178 12.35 -3.65 2.04
C PRO A 178 13.46 -4.70 2.00
N THR A 179 13.82 -5.21 3.18
CA THR A 179 14.80 -6.31 3.33
C THR A 179 14.13 -7.65 3.68
N ASN A 180 12.81 -7.68 3.76
CA ASN A 180 12.00 -8.86 4.06
C ASN A 180 10.80 -8.93 3.12
N LEU A 181 10.27 -10.14 2.90
CA LEU A 181 9.05 -10.36 2.11
C LEU A 181 7.82 -10.35 3.03
N GLN A 182 6.75 -9.70 2.58
CA GLN A 182 5.44 -9.73 3.24
C GLN A 182 4.68 -11.02 2.88
N ILE A 183 3.60 -11.31 3.62
CA ILE A 183 2.61 -12.32 3.22
C ILE A 183 2.23 -12.09 1.74
N PRO A 184 2.29 -13.13 0.90
CA PRO A 184 2.11 -12.97 -0.54
C PRO A 184 0.66 -12.74 -0.94
N LEU A 185 0.52 -12.31 -2.19
CA LEU A 185 -0.74 -12.26 -2.92
C LEU A 185 -0.86 -13.50 -3.81
N ALA A 186 -2.05 -14.07 -3.89
CA ALA A 186 -2.38 -15.14 -4.84
C ALA A 186 -3.16 -14.57 -6.02
N ARG A 187 -2.97 -15.19 -7.19
CA ARG A 187 -3.72 -14.85 -8.39
C ARG A 187 -5.22 -15.14 -8.19
N ARG A 188 -6.06 -14.22 -8.66
CA ARG A 188 -7.52 -14.34 -8.64
C ARG A 188 -8.07 -14.80 -9.99
#